data_AF-A0A6V8Q088-F1
#
_entry.id   AF-A0A6V8Q088-F1
#
_cell.length_a   1.000
_cell.length_b   1.000
_cell.length_c   1.000
_cell.angle_alpha   90.00
_cell.angle_beta   90.00
_cell.angle_gamma   90.00
#
_symmetry.space_group_name_H-M   'P 1'
#
loop_
_entity.id
_entity.type
_entity.pdbx_description
1 polymer ?
#
loop_
_entity_poly.entity_id
_entity_poly.type
_entity_poly.pdbx_seq_one_letter_code
_entity_poly.pdbx_strand_id
1 'polypeptide(L)' 'MSDPLIDTDVIIRFLTKDDLKKQAEAAALFEQVKARKLRVVVPHIVIADAVYVLSSPRLYNLPRLEIARLLAPLIRLPGF' A
#
# COMPACT_ATOMS: atom_id res chain seq x y z
N MET A 1 -12.79 6.80 18.49
CA MET A 1 -11.61 7.16 17.66
C MET A 1 -11.89 6.66 16.25
N SER A 2 -11.62 7.46 15.22
CA SER A 2 -11.77 7.06 13.82
C SER A 2 -10.57 6.24 13.37
N ASP A 3 -10.80 5.22 12.55
CA ASP A 3 -9.72 4.42 11.94
C ASP A 3 -8.89 5.34 11.00
N PRO A 4 -7.53 5.25 10.99
CA PRO A 4 -6.69 6.11 10.16
C PRO A 4 -6.92 5.90 8.66
N LEU A 5 -6.89 6.99 7.88
CA LEU A 5 -6.94 6.95 6.43
C LEU A 5 -5.54 6.75 5.84
N ILE A 6 -5.41 5.83 4.89
CA ILE A 6 -4.15 5.57 4.19
C ILE A 6 -4.06 6.41 2.93
N ASP A 7 -2.91 7.04 2.73
CA ASP A 7 -2.54 7.69 1.48
C ASP A 7 -1.80 6.73 0.55
N THR A 8 -1.88 7.00 -0.75
CA THR A 8 -1.26 6.22 -1.82
C THR A 8 0.23 6.03 -1.59
N ASP A 9 0.92 7.09 -1.16
CA ASP A 9 2.36 7.05 -0.91
C ASP A 9 2.75 5.99 0.12
N VAL A 10 1.94 5.71 1.15
CA VAL A 10 2.24 4.66 2.14
C VAL A 10 2.31 3.29 1.47
N ILE A 11 1.39 3.00 0.54
CA ILE A 11 1.40 1.76 -0.25
C ILE A 11 2.62 1.72 -1.17
N ILE A 12 2.93 2.82 -1.85
CA ILE A 12 4.07 2.91 -2.78
C ILE A 12 5.40 2.70 -2.04
N ARG A 13 5.60 3.38 -0.90
CA ARG A 13 6.81 3.23 -0.07
C ARG A 13 6.96 1.78 0.39
N PHE A 14 5.87 1.15 0.85
CA PHE A 14 5.89 -0.23 1.30
C PHE A 14 6.33 -1.20 0.19
N LEU A 15 5.77 -1.06 -1.01
CA LEU A 15 5.98 -2.00 -2.12
C LEU A 15 7.30 -1.78 -2.87
N THR A 16 7.72 -0.54 -3.06
CA THR A 16 8.83 -0.20 -3.97
C THR A 16 10.18 -0.03 -3.27
N LYS A 17 10.18 0.19 -1.95
CA LYS A 17 11.41 0.41 -1.15
C LYS A 17 12.27 1.57 -1.65
N ASP A 18 11.64 2.57 -2.26
CA ASP A 18 12.31 3.77 -2.80
C ASP A 18 12.94 4.67 -1.72
N ASP A 19 12.42 4.62 -0.48
CA ASP A 19 13.01 5.18 0.73
C ASP A 19 12.94 4.14 1.84
N LEU A 20 14.10 3.62 2.26
CA LEU A 20 14.20 2.52 3.22
C LEU A 20 13.63 2.86 4.61
N LYS A 21 13.74 4.13 5.03
CA LYS A 21 13.21 4.55 6.34
C LYS A 21 11.69 4.59 6.30
N LYS A 22 11.12 5.26 5.30
CA LYS A 22 9.66 5.33 5.12
C LYS A 22 9.06 3.96 4.84
N GLN A 23 9.80 3.10 4.13
CA GLN A 23 9.38 1.74 3.88
C GLN A 23 9.29 0.92 5.17
N ALA A 24 10.28 1.04 6.07
CA ALA A 24 10.26 0.36 7.36
C ALA A 24 9.07 0.83 8.23
N GLU A 25 8.78 2.14 8.21
CA GLU A 25 7.62 2.72 8.91
C GLU A 25 6.30 2.20 8.34
N ALA A 26 6.14 2.17 7.01
CA ALA A 26 4.96 1.62 6.35
C ALA A 26 4.80 0.11 6.60
N ALA A 27 5.90 -0.65 6.62
CA ALA A 27 5.89 -2.07 6.95
C ALA A 27 5.44 -2.31 8.40
N ALA A 28 5.93 -1.52 9.35
CA ALA A 28 5.51 -1.60 10.74
C ALA A 28 4.02 -1.29 10.92
N LEU A 29 3.47 -0.35 10.13
CA LEU A 29 2.03 -0.08 10.10
C LEU A 29 1.24 -1.31 9.59
N PHE A 30 1.60 -1.87 8.44
CA PHE A 30 0.88 -3.02 7.89
C PHE A 30 1.03 -4.30 8.71
N GLU A 31 2.13 -4.50 9.43
CA GLU A 31 2.25 -5.61 10.39
C GLU A 31 1.31 -5.43 11.59
N GLN A 32 1.04 -4.20 12.04
CA GLN A 32 0.01 -3.96 13.07
C GLN A 32 -1.40 -4.25 12.56
N VAL A 33 -1.70 -3.89 11.30
CA VAL A 33 -2.97 -4.21 10.64
C VAL A 33 -3.15 -5.73 10.54
N LYS A 34 -2.14 -6.42 10.02
CA LYS A 34 -2.11 -7.89 9.91
C LYS A 34 -2.25 -8.59 11.26
N ALA A 35 -1.66 -8.04 12.32
CA ALA A 35 -1.80 -8.52 13.69
C ALA A 35 -3.14 -8.15 14.34
N ARG A 36 -4.07 -7.51 13.61
CA ARG A 36 -5.38 -7.03 14.07
C ARG A 36 -5.31 -6.05 15.25
N LYS A 37 -4.17 -5.38 15.42
CA LYS A 37 -3.96 -4.35 16.46
C LYS A 37 -4.42 -2.96 15.98
N LEU A 38 -4.51 -2.80 14.67
CA LEU A 38 -4.93 -1.57 14.00
C LEU A 38 -5.90 -1.93 12.87
N ARG A 39 -6.91 -1.08 12.65
CA ARG A 39 -7.69 -1.05 11.41
C ARG A 39 -7.41 0.26 10.71
N VAL A 40 -7.40 0.23 9.39
CA VAL A 40 -7.19 1.40 8.55
C VAL A 40 -8.32 1.50 7.54
N VAL A 41 -8.54 2.70 7.02
CA VAL A 41 -9.49 2.97 5.94
C VAL A 41 -8.69 3.27 4.69
N VAL A 42 -8.90 2.47 3.64
CA VAL A 42 -8.27 2.68 2.34
C VAL A 42 -9.35 2.97 1.31
N PRO A 43 -9.58 4.26 0.95
CA PRO A 43 -10.50 4.61 -0.11
C PRO A 43 -10.15 3.91 -1.43
N HIS A 44 -11.16 3.54 -2.22
CA HIS A 44 -10.92 2.87 -3.52
C HIS A 44 -10.03 3.71 -4.46
N ILE A 45 -10.10 5.05 -4.34
CA ILE A 45 -9.25 5.96 -5.12
C ILE A 45 -7.76 5.77 -4.79
N VAL A 46 -7.40 5.46 -3.54
CA VAL A 46 -6.01 5.22 -3.13
C VAL A 46 -5.45 3.96 -3.79
N ILE A 47 -6.27 2.93 -3.98
CA ILE A 47 -5.87 1.73 -4.73
C ILE A 47 -5.73 2.04 -6.23
N ALA A 48 -6.64 2.82 -6.79
CA ALA A 48 -6.57 3.24 -8.19
C ALA A 48 -5.31 4.09 -8.46
N ASP A 49 -4.99 5.02 -7.57
CA ASP A 49 -3.79 5.84 -7.64
C ASP A 49 -2.52 5.01 -7.48
N ALA A 50 -2.51 4.01 -6.58
CA ALA A 50 -1.39 3.09 -6.46
C ALA A 50 -1.15 2.32 -7.77
N VAL A 51 -2.22 1.85 -8.43
CA VAL A 51 -2.12 1.21 -9.75
C VAL A 51 -1.59 2.19 -10.80
N TYR A 52 -2.09 3.43 -10.82
CA TYR A 52 -1.65 4.48 -11.74
C TYR A 52 -0.15 4.78 -11.57
N VAL A 53 0.32 4.99 -10.34
CA VAL A 53 1.72 5.26 -10.01
C VAL A 53 2.62 4.08 -10.38
N LEU A 54 2.26 2.86 -10.00
CA LEU A 54 3.07 1.67 -10.27
C LEU A 54 3.14 1.33 -11.76
N SER A 55 2.07 1.59 -12.53
CA SER A 55 2.04 1.34 -13.98
C SER A 55 2.64 2.46 -14.82
N SER A 56 2.90 3.63 -14.23
CA SER A 56 3.43 4.79 -14.95
C SER A 56 4.78 4.48 -15.59
N PRO A 57 4.94 4.62 -16.93
CA PRO A 57 6.20 4.39 -17.62
C PRO A 57 7.33 5.33 -17.21
N ARG A 58 6.98 6.47 -16.60
CA ARG A 58 7.96 7.48 -16.11
C ARG A 58 8.42 7.23 -14.68
N LEU A 59 7.75 6.33 -13.96
CA LEU A 59 8.05 6.02 -12.57
C LEU A 59 8.52 4.56 -12.48
N TYR A 60 7.63 3.64 -12.13
CA TYR A 60 7.99 2.25 -11.85
C TYR A 60 7.76 1.29 -13.04
N ASN A 61 6.90 1.66 -14.00
CA ASN A 61 6.62 0.92 -15.23
C ASN A 61 6.33 -0.59 -15.02
N LEU A 62 5.64 -0.95 -13.93
CA LEU A 62 5.38 -2.34 -13.60
C LEU A 62 4.26 -2.94 -14.49
N PRO A 63 4.40 -4.20 -14.94
CA PRO A 63 3.33 -4.91 -15.64
C PRO A 63 2.08 -5.05 -14.76
N ARG A 64 0.90 -5.00 -15.39
CA ARG A 64 -0.40 -5.10 -14.68
C ARG A 64 -0.51 -6.35 -13.79
N LEU A 65 0.02 -7.49 -14.24
CA LEU A 65 -0.01 -8.74 -13.48
C LEU A 65 0.88 -8.68 -12.23
N GLU A 66 2.00 -7.97 -12.30
CA GLU A 66 2.88 -7.74 -11.16
C GLU A 66 2.23 -6.81 -10.13
N ILE A 67 1.62 -5.72 -10.59
CA ILE A 67 0.86 -4.80 -9.73
C ILE A 67 -0.25 -5.55 -8.98
N ALA A 68 -1.02 -6.39 -9.68
CA ALA A 68 -2.06 -7.20 -9.05
C ALA A 68 -1.49 -8.15 -7.99
N ARG A 69 -0.34 -8.79 -8.27
CA ARG A 69 0.35 -9.68 -7.32
C ARG A 69 0.82 -8.93 -6.07
N LEU A 70 1.27 -7.69 -6.21
CA LEU A 70 1.76 -6.85 -5.11
C LEU A 70 0.63 -6.30 -4.24
N LEU A 71 -0.47 -5.84 -4.85
CA LEU A 71 -1.59 -5.24 -4.12
C LEU A 71 -2.55 -6.27 -3.50
N ALA A 72 -2.72 -7.45 -4.13
CA ALA A 72 -3.69 -8.44 -3.65
C ALA A 72 -3.48 -8.89 -2.19
N PRO A 73 -2.24 -9.09 -1.67
CA PRO A 73 -2.02 -9.39 -0.27
C PRO A 73 -2.50 -8.28 0.66
N LEU A 74 -2.26 -7.01 0.32
CA LEU A 74 -2.69 -5.85 1.13
C LEU A 74 -4.22 -5.76 1.19
N ILE A 75 -4.88 -5.83 0.02
CA ILE A 75 -6.35 -5.75 -0.07
C ILE A 75 -7.05 -6.90 0.68
N ARG A 76 -6.37 -8.04 0.86
CA ARG A 76 -6.89 -9.20 1.58
C ARG A 76 -6.55 -9.18 3.08
N LEU A 77 -5.78 -8.20 3.57
CA LEU A 77 -5.47 -8.11 4.99
C LEU A 77 -6.75 -7.80 5.78
N PRO A 78 -7.04 -8.55 6.85
CA PRO A 78 -8.13 -8.20 7.75
C PRO A 78 -7.88 -6.82 8.38
N GLY A 79 -8.78 -5.86 8.15
CA GLY A 79 -8.65 -4.50 8.68
C GLY A 79 -7.92 -3.51 7.78
N PHE A 80 -7.68 -3.87 6.52
CA PHE A 80 -7.29 -2.98 5.43
C PHE A 80 -8.49 -2.59 4.58
#